data_AF-A0AAW9L563-F1
#
_entry.id   AF-A0AAW9L563-F1
#
_cell.length_a   1.000
_cell.length_b   1.000
_cell.length_c   1.000
_cell.angle_alpha   90.00
_cell.angle_beta   90.00
_cell.angle_gamma   90.00
#
_symmetry.space_group_name_H-M   'P 1'
#
loop_
_entity.id
_entity.type
_entity.pdbx_description
1 polymer ?
#
loop_
_entity_poly.entity_id
_entity_poly.type
_entity_poly.pdbx_seq_one_letter_code
_entity_poly.pdbx_strand_id
1 'polypeptide(L)' 'MSQTETLTVRGTDVDITPLQKLPTGGRRVDVKVGEKQWRLDISMQGNREIVTTWRDGELADLDEPEWMDDLCAQLGRFE' A
#
# COMPACT_ATOMS: atom_id res chain seq x y z
N MET A 1 3.52 1.16 17.73
CA MET A 1 2.71 0.05 17.22
C MET A 1 2.09 0.55 15.92
N SER A 2 2.37 -0.09 14.80
CA SER A 2 1.71 0.24 13.53
C SER A 2 0.26 -0.23 13.61
N GLN A 3 -0.70 0.68 13.49
CA GLN A 3 -2.12 0.33 13.43
C GLN A 3 -2.43 -0.08 12.00
N THR A 4 -2.95 -1.29 11.80
CA THR A 4 -3.50 -1.68 10.50
C THR A 4 -4.87 -1.02 10.34
N GLU A 5 -5.07 -0.36 9.21
CA GLU A 5 -6.32 0.29 8.84
C GLU A 5 -6.89 -0.43 7.62
N THR A 6 -8.17 -0.81 7.68
CA THR A 6 -8.86 -1.41 6.54
C THR A 6 -9.62 -0.33 5.78
N LEU A 7 -9.35 -0.20 4.48
CA LEU A 7 -9.99 0.77 3.59
C LEU A 7 -10.69 0.03 2.45
N THR A 8 -11.94 0.41 2.17
CA THR A 8 -12.68 -0.12 1.03
C THR A 8 -12.44 0.77 -0.20
N VAL A 9 -11.73 0.25 -1.21
CA VAL A 9 -11.38 0.95 -2.45
C VAL A 9 -12.03 0.25 -3.64
N ARG A 10 -12.89 0.96 -4.38
CA ARG A 10 -13.68 0.39 -5.49
C ARG A 10 -14.42 -0.91 -5.12
N GLY A 11 -14.93 -0.99 -3.89
CA GLY A 11 -15.62 -2.18 -3.37
C GLY A 11 -14.71 -3.36 -3.00
N THR A 12 -13.39 -3.16 -3.01
CA THR A 12 -12.40 -4.12 -2.50
C THR A 12 -11.93 -3.65 -1.12
N ASP A 13 -12.05 -4.51 -0.12
CA ASP A 13 -11.47 -4.25 1.21
C ASP A 13 -9.96 -4.50 1.18
N VAL A 14 -9.20 -3.50 1.62
CA VAL A 14 -7.75 -3.48 1.58
C VAL A 14 -7.22 -3.18 2.96
N ASP A 15 -6.38 -4.06 3.50
CA ASP A 15 -5.71 -3.86 4.77
C ASP A 15 -4.38 -3.14 4.56
N ILE A 16 -4.18 -2.03 5.27
CA ILE A 16 -3.01 -1.17 5.12
C ILE A 16 -2.29 -1.08 6.44
N THR A 17 -1.02 -1.48 6.46
CA THR A 17 -0.16 -1.41 7.63
C THR A 17 0.97 -0.42 7.38
N PRO A 18 0.97 0.76 8.03
CA PRO A 18 2.07 1.71 7.92
C PRO A 18 3.30 1.18 8.63
N LEU A 19 4.41 1.02 7.92
CA LEU A 19 5.65 0.48 8.49
C LEU A 19 6.52 1.59 9.05
N GLN A 20 6.81 2.61 8.24
CA GLN A 20 7.68 3.71 8.63
C GLN A 20 7.49 4.95 7.74
N LYS A 21 7.92 6.10 8.25
CA LYS A 21 8.11 7.30 7.42
C LYS A 21 9.42 7.18 6.64
N LEU A 22 9.41 7.69 5.40
CA LEU A 22 10.59 7.77 4.55
C LEU A 22 11.33 9.08 4.83
N PRO A 23 12.67 9.10 4.74
CA PRO A 23 13.47 10.31 5.00
C PRO A 23 13.17 11.44 3.99
N THR A 24 12.66 11.09 2.81
CA THR A 24 12.21 12.04 1.77
C THR A 24 10.81 12.61 2.02
N GLY A 25 10.19 12.28 3.15
CA GLY A 25 8.88 12.77 3.60
C GLY A 25 7.69 11.87 3.26
N GLY A 26 7.89 10.76 2.55
CA GLY A 26 6.85 9.77 2.29
C GLY A 26 6.59 8.80 3.43
N ARG A 27 5.87 7.72 3.15
CA ARG A 27 5.70 6.56 4.05
C ARG A 27 5.76 5.25 3.30
N ARG A 28 6.32 4.24 3.96
CA ARG A 28 6.27 2.85 3.52
C ARG A 28 5.08 2.17 4.17
N VAL A 29 4.26 1.52 3.36
CA VAL A 29 3.06 0.78 3.80
C VAL A 29 3.10 -0.63 3.24
N ASP A 30 2.62 -1.60 4.02
CA ASP A 30 2.19 -2.89 3.49
C ASP A 30 0.69 -2.82 3.20
N VAL A 31 0.30 -3.34 2.04
CA VAL A 31 -1.07 -3.36 1.53
C VAL A 31 -1.42 -4.81 1.28
N LYS A 32 -2.48 -5.33 1.89
CA LYS A 32 -2.89 -6.73 1.79
C LYS A 32 -4.34 -6.84 1.33
N VAL A 33 -4.57 -7.77 0.40
CA VAL A 33 -5.90 -8.16 -0.07
C VAL A 33 -5.93 -9.68 -0.23
N GLY A 34 -6.67 -10.35 0.65
CA GLY A 34 -6.68 -11.81 0.70
C GLY A 34 -5.27 -12.38 0.89
N GLU A 35 -4.81 -13.16 -0.08
CA GLU A 35 -3.47 -13.78 -0.10
C GLU A 35 -2.40 -12.89 -0.74
N LYS A 36 -2.79 -11.78 -1.38
CA LYS A 36 -1.87 -10.88 -2.08
C LYS A 36 -1.42 -9.76 -1.16
N GLN A 37 -0.14 -9.42 -1.23
CA GLN A 37 0.43 -8.31 -0.47
C GLN A 37 1.40 -7.51 -1.34
N TRP A 38 1.38 -6.19 -1.17
CA TRP A 38 2.26 -5.24 -1.82
C TRP A 38 2.89 -4.35 -0.76
N ARG A 39 4.20 -4.13 -0.84
CA ARG A 39 4.90 -3.13 -0.05
C ARG A 39 5.14 -1.93 -0.94
N LEU A 40 4.57 -0.80 -0.56
CA LEU A 40 4.59 0.42 -1.34
C LEU A 40 5.34 1.52 -0.59
N ASP A 41 6.18 2.24 -1.29
CA ASP A 41 6.69 3.53 -0.87
C ASP A 41 5.85 4.64 -1.49
N ILE A 42 5.14 5.39 -0.66
CA ILE A 42 4.26 6.49 -1.08
C ILE A 42 4.94 7.80 -0.72
N SER A 43 5.25 8.63 -1.72
CA SER A 43 5.81 9.97 -1.52
C SER A 43 4.74 10.97 -1.04
N MET A 44 5.16 12.13 -0.52
CA MET A 44 4.24 13.23 -0.16
C MET A 44 3.42 13.75 -1.35
N GLN A 45 3.91 13.54 -2.57
CA GLN A 45 3.23 13.95 -3.80
C GLN A 45 2.23 12.89 -4.30
N GLY A 46 2.02 11.80 -3.54
CA GLY A 46 1.13 10.71 -3.92
C GLY A 46 1.71 9.72 -4.95
N ASN A 47 2.96 9.92 -5.40
CA ASN A 47 3.64 8.93 -6.23
C ASN A 47 3.92 7.67 -5.41
N ARG A 48 3.63 6.50 -5.98
CA ARG A 48 3.95 5.19 -5.39
C ARG A 48 5.11 4.52 -6.10
N GLU A 49 5.84 3.71 -5.35
CA GLU A 49 6.79 2.74 -5.88
C GLU A 49 6.50 1.38 -5.24
N ILE A 50 6.35 0.34 -6.06
CA ILE A 50 6.20 -1.03 -5.56
C ILE A 50 7.59 -1.55 -5.20
N VAL A 51 7.83 -1.71 -3.90
CA VAL A 51 9.11 -2.20 -3.37
C VAL A 51 9.19 -3.72 -3.54
N THR A 52 8.13 -4.43 -3.18
CA THR A 52 8.08 -5.89 -3.20
C THR A 52 6.64 -6.37 -3.14
N THR A 53 6.38 -7.52 -3.74
CA THR A 53 5.07 -8.17 -3.78
C THR A 53 5.14 -9.62 -3.31
N TRP A 54 4.07 -10.07 -2.68
CA TRP A 54 3.94 -11.43 -2.17
C TRP A 54 2.59 -12.01 -2.47
N ARG A 55 2.55 -13.34 -2.64
CA ARG A 55 1.34 -14.14 -2.66
C ARG A 55 1.51 -15.29 -1.68
N ASP A 56 0.55 -15.45 -0.79
CA ASP A 56 0.59 -16.47 0.27
C ASP A 56 1.86 -16.41 1.14
N GLY A 57 2.42 -15.21 1.31
CA GLY A 57 3.67 -14.98 2.05
C GLY A 57 4.95 -15.28 1.28
N GLU A 58 4.87 -15.80 0.06
CA GLU A 58 6.02 -16.02 -0.82
C GLU A 58 6.21 -14.85 -1.79
N LEU A 59 7.47 -14.54 -2.13
CA LEU A 59 7.77 -13.51 -3.13
C LEU A 59 7.16 -13.91 -4.48
N ALA A 60 6.32 -13.04 -5.01
CA ALA A 60 5.62 -13.29 -6.25
C ALA A 60 5.53 -12.00 -7.05
N ASP A 61 5.75 -12.06 -8.35
CA ASP A 61 5.52 -10.93 -9.23
C ASP A 61 4.00 -10.75 -9.40
N LEU A 62 3.46 -9.67 -8.83
CA LEU A 62 2.03 -9.37 -8.89
C LEU A 62 1.82 -8.12 -9.73
N ASP A 63 0.90 -8.20 -10.68
CA ASP A 63 0.42 -7.02 -11.38
C ASP A 63 -0.14 -5.96 -10.42
N GLU A 64 0.02 -4.70 -10.82
CA GLU A 64 -0.59 -3.57 -10.13
C GLU A 64 -2.12 -3.62 -10.34
N PRO A 65 -2.93 -3.80 -9.28
CA PRO A 65 -4.37 -3.82 -9.42
C PRO A 65 -4.93 -2.42 -9.66
N GLU A 66 -6.03 -2.33 -10.40
CA GLU A 66 -6.64 -1.05 -10.80
C GLU A 66 -7.08 -0.15 -9.62
N TRP A 67 -7.30 -0.72 -8.44
CA TRP A 67 -7.63 0.02 -7.22
C TRP A 67 -6.40 0.64 -6.53
N MET A 68 -5.18 0.22 -6.87
CA MET A 68 -3.96 0.69 -6.20
C MET A 68 -3.70 2.18 -6.42
N ASP A 69 -4.05 2.68 -7.60
CA ASP A 69 -3.97 4.09 -7.94
C ASP A 69 -4.87 4.94 -7.03
N ASP A 70 -6.14 4.54 -6.94
CA ASP A 70 -7.16 5.14 -6.09
C ASP A 70 -6.75 5.10 -4.60
N LEU A 71 -6.19 3.97 -4.16
CA LEU A 71 -5.67 3.80 -2.80
C LEU A 71 -4.53 4.79 -2.53
N CYS A 72 -3.55 4.90 -3.42
CA CYS A 72 -2.42 5.80 -3.23
C CYS A 72 -2.85 7.27 -3.28
N ALA A 73 -3.83 7.61 -4.12
CA ALA A 73 -4.43 8.94 -4.15
C ALA A 73 -5.13 9.28 -2.82
N GLN A 74 -5.85 8.34 -2.21
CA GLN A 74 -6.43 8.52 -0.87
C GLN A 74 -5.35 8.66 0.20
N LEU A 75 -4.34 7.77 0.19
CA LEU A 75 -3.28 7.76 1.20
C LEU A 75 -2.40 9.01 1.14
N GLY A 76 -2.13 9.55 -0.05
CA GLY A 76 -1.39 10.79 -0.23
C GLY A 76 -2.13 12.05 0.22
N ARG A 77 -3.45 11.98 0.43
CA ARG A 77 -4.29 13.12 0.83
C ARG A 77 -4.38 13.31 2.35
N PHE A 78 -3.99 12.32 3.14
CA PHE A 78 -3.89 12.46 4.59
C PHE A 78 -2.61 13.21 4.96
N GLU A 79 -2.71 14.54 5.00
CA GLU A 79 -1.79 15.49 5.65
C GLU A 79 -2.34 15.91 7.02
#